data_AF-A0AAV7U3U0-F1
#
_entry.id   AF-A0AAV7U3U0-F1
#
_cell.length_a   1.000
_cell.length_b   1.000
_cell.length_c   1.000
_cell.angle_alpha   90.00
_cell.angle_beta   90.00
_cell.angle_gamma   90.00
#
_symmetry.space_group_name_H-M   'P 1'
#
loop_
_entity.id
_entity.type
_entity.pdbx_description
1 polymer ?
#
loop_
_entity_poly.entity_id
_entity_poly.type
_entity_poly.pdbx_seq_one_letter_code
_entity_poly.pdbx_strand_id
1 'polypeptide(L)'
;MQGRWQRGSSSGEGCRGGSRGSSSGEGCRGGGRGSSSGEGCSGGGRGSSSGEGCRGGGRGTAVVKGAGEVAETAAVVKGAGEVAGAAAVVKGAGEVVGTAAVVKDAGEVAGAAAVVKDAGEVSGAAAVVKDAGEVAGAAAVKDAGEVAGAEAVVKDAGEVAGAAAVVKGAAEVAGAAAVVKGAAEVAGAAAVVKGAGEVAERQQQW
;
A
#
# COMPACT_ATOMS: atom_id res chain seq x y z
N MET A 1 -21.70 -41.04 -14.31
CA MET A 1 -22.61 -39.98 -13.83
C MET A 1 -21.86 -38.65 -13.90
N GLN A 2 -22.10 -37.85 -14.94
CA GLN A 2 -21.42 -36.56 -15.15
C GLN A 2 -22.30 -35.45 -14.58
N GLY A 3 -21.83 -34.78 -13.52
CA GLY A 3 -22.53 -33.65 -12.91
C GLY A 3 -22.62 -32.48 -13.89
N ARG A 4 -23.85 -32.08 -14.23
CA ARG A 4 -24.15 -30.99 -15.15
C ARG A 4 -23.84 -29.65 -14.45
N TRP A 5 -22.68 -29.06 -14.73
CA TRP A 5 -22.31 -27.74 -14.23
C TRP A 5 -23.17 -26.67 -14.90
N GLN A 6 -24.12 -26.09 -14.17
CA GLN A 6 -25.00 -25.04 -14.70
C GLN A 6 -24.21 -23.73 -14.85
N ARG A 7 -24.03 -23.30 -16.10
CA ARG A 7 -23.64 -21.93 -16.46
C ARG A 7 -24.92 -21.09 -16.45
N GLY A 8 -24.95 -19.99 -15.70
CA GLY A 8 -26.14 -19.12 -15.64
C GLY A 8 -25.80 -17.67 -15.35
N SER A 9 -26.67 -16.75 -15.79
CA SER A 9 -26.67 -15.35 -15.38
C SER A 9 -27.84 -15.13 -14.42
N SER A 10 -27.60 -14.51 -13.27
CA SER A 10 -28.64 -14.15 -12.30
C SER A 10 -28.65 -12.64 -12.07
N SER A 11 -29.83 -12.03 -11.98
CA SER A 11 -29.97 -10.59 -11.76
C SER A 11 -31.11 -10.28 -10.80
N GLY A 12 -30.91 -9.34 -9.86
CA GLY A 12 -31.88 -8.94 -8.82
C GLY A 12 -31.29 -8.89 -7.40
N GLU A 13 -32.10 -8.48 -6.42
CA GLU A 13 -31.72 -8.49 -5.00
C GLU A 13 -31.51 -9.93 -4.48
N GLY A 14 -30.44 -10.15 -3.71
CA GLY A 14 -30.17 -11.42 -3.02
C GLY A 14 -29.82 -12.61 -3.92
N CYS A 15 -29.37 -12.38 -5.17
CA CYS A 15 -29.09 -13.48 -6.09
C CYS A 15 -28.03 -14.45 -5.54
N ARG A 16 -28.25 -15.76 -5.69
CA ARG A 16 -27.23 -16.78 -5.43
C ARG A 16 -26.69 -17.32 -6.74
N GLY A 17 -25.46 -16.97 -7.07
CA GLY A 17 -24.73 -17.48 -8.24
C GLY A 17 -24.25 -18.92 -8.03
N GLY A 18 -24.50 -19.80 -9.01
CA GLY A 18 -23.97 -21.16 -9.02
C GLY A 18 -22.44 -21.22 -9.19
N SER A 19 -21.88 -22.43 -9.27
CA SER A 19 -20.42 -22.63 -9.35
C SER A 19 -19.75 -22.00 -10.57
N ARG A 20 -20.50 -21.62 -11.61
CA ARG A 20 -20.03 -20.82 -12.76
C ARG A 20 -21.12 -19.86 -13.27
N GLY A 21 -20.91 -18.54 -13.29
CA GLY A 21 -21.93 -17.60 -13.76
C GLY A 21 -21.65 -16.12 -13.54
N SER A 22 -22.52 -15.24 -14.04
CA SER A 22 -22.49 -13.80 -13.76
C SER A 22 -23.70 -13.43 -12.89
N SER A 23 -23.50 -12.73 -11.78
CA SER A 23 -24.58 -12.29 -10.90
C SER A 23 -24.60 -10.78 -10.75
N SER A 24 -25.72 -10.11 -11.02
CA SER A 24 -25.83 -8.65 -10.93
C SER A 24 -26.99 -8.16 -10.07
N GLY A 25 -26.74 -7.35 -9.05
CA GLY A 25 -27.78 -6.79 -8.16
C GLY A 25 -27.29 -6.64 -6.71
N GLU A 26 -28.14 -6.11 -5.85
CA GLU A 26 -27.86 -5.94 -4.41
C GLU A 26 -27.70 -7.29 -3.69
N GLY A 27 -26.69 -7.43 -2.84
CA GLY A 27 -26.52 -8.60 -1.95
C GLY A 27 -26.23 -9.94 -2.66
N CYS A 28 -25.74 -9.92 -3.89
CA CYS A 28 -25.48 -11.14 -4.65
C CYS A 28 -24.37 -12.01 -4.01
N ARG A 29 -24.63 -13.31 -3.79
CA ARG A 29 -23.65 -14.29 -3.29
C ARG A 29 -23.18 -15.24 -4.39
N GLY A 30 -21.89 -15.22 -4.73
CA GLY A 30 -21.29 -16.09 -5.76
C GLY A 30 -20.56 -17.31 -5.18
N GLY A 31 -20.90 -18.52 -5.65
CA GLY A 31 -20.38 -19.79 -5.10
C GLY A 31 -19.20 -20.45 -5.85
N GLY A 32 -18.54 -19.79 -6.82
CA GLY A 32 -17.49 -20.46 -7.58
C GLY A 32 -16.69 -19.58 -8.55
N ARG A 33 -16.87 -19.77 -9.87
CA ARG A 33 -16.15 -19.06 -10.94
C ARG A 33 -17.06 -18.07 -11.67
N GLY A 34 -16.93 -16.76 -11.44
CA GLY A 34 -17.92 -15.83 -11.97
C GLY A 34 -17.64 -14.36 -11.79
N SER A 35 -18.43 -13.51 -12.44
CA SER A 35 -18.39 -12.05 -12.22
C SER A 35 -19.61 -11.63 -11.42
N SER A 36 -19.42 -10.95 -10.29
CA SER A 36 -20.51 -10.40 -9.48
C SER A 36 -20.49 -8.88 -9.53
N SER A 37 -21.61 -8.23 -9.82
CA SER A 37 -21.69 -6.78 -9.89
C SER A 37 -22.89 -6.18 -9.15
N GLY A 38 -22.68 -5.19 -8.29
CA GLY A 38 -23.75 -4.55 -7.51
C GLY A 38 -23.33 -4.26 -6.07
N GLU A 39 -24.23 -3.68 -5.28
CA GLU A 39 -23.94 -3.33 -3.87
C GLU A 39 -23.95 -4.58 -2.98
N GLY A 40 -23.01 -4.69 -2.04
CA GLY A 40 -22.98 -5.77 -1.04
C GLY A 40 -22.73 -7.19 -1.58
N CYS A 41 -22.12 -7.35 -2.77
CA CYS A 41 -21.87 -8.69 -3.31
C CYS A 41 -20.81 -9.44 -2.48
N SER A 42 -21.01 -10.73 -2.22
CA SER A 42 -20.02 -11.58 -1.54
C SER A 42 -19.68 -12.81 -2.38
N GLY A 43 -18.42 -12.94 -2.78
CA GLY A 43 -17.95 -14.01 -3.66
C GLY A 43 -16.94 -14.93 -2.98
N GLY A 44 -17.18 -16.25 -2.99
CA GLY A 44 -16.31 -17.26 -2.37
C GLY A 44 -15.42 -18.04 -3.34
N GLY A 45 -15.08 -17.51 -4.52
CA GLY A 45 -14.27 -18.24 -5.50
C GLY A 45 -13.62 -17.38 -6.60
N ARG A 46 -12.96 -18.02 -7.59
CA ARG A 46 -12.19 -17.36 -8.67
C ARG A 46 -13.09 -16.47 -9.54
N GLY A 47 -13.06 -15.15 -9.37
CA GLY A 47 -13.99 -14.26 -10.05
C GLY A 47 -13.56 -12.80 -10.16
N SER A 48 -14.46 -11.94 -10.63
CA SER A 48 -14.30 -10.48 -10.56
C SER A 48 -15.54 -9.90 -9.88
N SER A 49 -15.35 -9.19 -8.78
CA SER A 49 -16.43 -8.49 -8.08
C SER A 49 -16.30 -6.99 -8.29
N SER A 50 -17.40 -6.33 -8.64
CA SER A 50 -17.44 -4.87 -8.85
C SER A 50 -18.69 -4.25 -8.27
N GLY A 51 -18.56 -3.26 -7.40
CA GLY A 51 -19.69 -2.55 -6.81
C GLY A 51 -19.46 -2.26 -5.33
N GLU A 52 -20.22 -1.32 -4.77
CA GLU A 52 -20.00 -0.79 -3.43
C GLU A 52 -20.21 -1.87 -2.35
N GLY A 53 -19.33 -1.95 -1.35
CA GLY A 53 -19.46 -2.91 -0.25
C GLY A 53 -19.29 -4.38 -0.65
N CYS A 54 -18.71 -4.68 -1.82
CA CYS A 54 -18.39 -6.05 -2.20
C CYS A 54 -17.30 -6.64 -1.26
N ARG A 55 -17.51 -7.87 -0.76
CA ARG A 55 -16.47 -8.68 -0.08
C ARG A 55 -15.91 -9.72 -1.06
N GLY A 56 -14.71 -9.48 -1.56
CA GLY A 56 -14.03 -10.33 -2.54
C GLY A 56 -13.15 -11.40 -1.89
N GLY A 57 -13.73 -12.41 -1.24
CA GLY A 57 -12.98 -13.48 -0.55
C GLY A 57 -12.65 -14.70 -1.43
N GLY A 58 -12.23 -14.47 -2.67
CA GLY A 58 -11.99 -15.54 -3.64
C GLY A 58 -10.52 -15.68 -4.04
N ARG A 59 -9.92 -16.86 -3.79
CA ARG A 59 -8.57 -17.21 -4.28
C ARG A 59 -8.34 -16.80 -5.74
N GLY A 60 -7.54 -15.77 -5.97
CA GLY A 60 -7.07 -15.34 -7.29
C GLY A 60 -8.10 -14.55 -8.09
N THR A 61 -8.66 -13.48 -7.52
CA THR A 61 -9.42 -12.49 -8.28
C THR A 61 -8.46 -11.68 -9.17
N ALA A 62 -8.77 -11.55 -10.46
CA ALA A 62 -7.90 -10.80 -11.38
C ALA A 62 -8.01 -9.28 -11.14
N VAL A 63 -9.23 -8.78 -10.95
CA VAL A 63 -9.48 -7.35 -10.73
C VAL A 63 -10.63 -7.17 -9.74
N VAL A 64 -10.42 -6.36 -8.71
CA VAL A 64 -11.42 -5.94 -7.72
C VAL A 64 -11.65 -4.44 -7.86
N LYS A 65 -12.92 -4.01 -7.82
CA LYS A 65 -13.30 -2.58 -7.91
C LYS A 65 -14.37 -2.20 -6.90
N GLY A 66 -14.16 -1.09 -6.18
CA GLY A 66 -15.16 -0.50 -5.28
C GLY A 66 -15.47 -1.35 -4.03
N ALA A 67 -14.50 -2.15 -3.57
CA ALA A 67 -14.72 -3.06 -2.46
C ALA A 67 -14.65 -2.32 -1.12
N GLY A 68 -15.43 -2.77 -0.12
CA GLY A 68 -15.16 -2.35 1.26
C GLY A 68 -13.85 -2.95 1.74
N GLU A 69 -13.69 -4.25 1.48
CA GLU A 69 -12.56 -5.05 1.96
C GLU A 69 -12.15 -6.06 0.87
N VAL A 70 -10.84 -6.18 0.64
CA VAL A 70 -10.23 -7.18 -0.21
C VAL A 70 -9.32 -8.06 0.63
N ALA A 71 -9.77 -9.27 0.93
CA ALA A 71 -8.97 -10.28 1.61
C ALA A 71 -8.35 -11.27 0.61
N GLU A 72 -7.15 -11.77 0.90
CA GLU A 72 -6.38 -12.75 0.12
C GLU A 72 -5.62 -12.18 -1.10
N THR A 73 -5.60 -12.90 -2.22
CA THR A 73 -4.79 -12.58 -3.40
C THR A 73 -5.60 -11.96 -4.52
N ALA A 74 -5.22 -10.77 -4.95
CA ALA A 74 -5.76 -10.08 -6.11
C ALA A 74 -4.62 -9.68 -7.09
N ALA A 75 -4.87 -9.67 -8.39
CA ALA A 75 -3.87 -9.06 -9.29
C ALA A 75 -3.98 -7.53 -9.28
N VAL A 76 -5.18 -6.97 -9.34
CA VAL A 76 -5.40 -5.52 -9.30
C VAL A 76 -6.58 -5.15 -8.40
N VAL A 77 -6.38 -4.21 -7.49
CA VAL A 77 -7.43 -3.60 -6.66
C VAL A 77 -7.56 -2.12 -7.01
N LYS A 78 -8.81 -1.64 -7.18
CA LYS A 78 -9.11 -0.22 -7.44
C LYS A 78 -10.27 0.26 -6.57
N GLY A 79 -10.04 1.23 -5.69
CA GLY A 79 -11.07 1.73 -4.79
C GLY A 79 -11.44 0.65 -3.78
N ALA A 80 -10.64 0.52 -2.72
CA ALA A 80 -10.93 -0.34 -1.59
C ALA A 80 -10.92 0.47 -0.29
N GLY A 81 -11.73 0.09 0.69
CA GLY A 81 -11.51 0.56 2.06
C GLY A 81 -10.22 -0.07 2.59
N GLU A 82 -10.17 -1.40 2.60
CA GLU A 82 -9.04 -2.18 3.12
C GLU A 82 -8.59 -3.25 2.09
N VAL A 83 -7.28 -3.48 2.00
CA VAL A 83 -6.67 -4.57 1.23
C VAL A 83 -5.74 -5.37 2.12
N ALA A 84 -6.16 -6.57 2.53
CA ALA A 84 -5.37 -7.48 3.35
C ALA A 84 -4.94 -8.71 2.54
N GLY A 85 -3.63 -8.88 2.32
CA GLY A 85 -3.06 -10.04 1.66
C GLY A 85 -2.03 -9.71 0.57
N ALA A 86 -2.19 -10.31 -0.61
CA ALA A 86 -1.22 -10.16 -1.71
C ALA A 86 -1.86 -9.50 -2.93
N ALA A 87 -1.32 -8.36 -3.36
CA ALA A 87 -1.75 -7.66 -4.56
C ALA A 87 -0.58 -7.43 -5.52
N ALA A 88 -0.79 -7.51 -6.83
CA ALA A 88 0.22 -6.95 -7.74
C ALA A 88 0.12 -5.41 -7.76
N VAL A 89 -1.10 -4.87 -7.86
CA VAL A 89 -1.34 -3.43 -7.90
C VAL A 89 -2.54 -3.05 -7.05
N VAL A 90 -2.37 -2.07 -6.16
CA VAL A 90 -3.46 -1.40 -5.43
C VAL A 90 -3.52 0.07 -5.84
N LYS A 91 -4.73 0.59 -6.09
CA LYS A 91 -4.97 2.00 -6.41
C LYS A 91 -6.18 2.53 -5.64
N GLY A 92 -6.00 3.57 -4.83
CA GLY A 92 -7.09 4.14 -4.04
C GLY A 92 -7.54 3.15 -2.96
N ALA A 93 -6.74 3.02 -1.91
CA ALA A 93 -7.07 2.22 -0.75
C ALA A 93 -7.08 3.09 0.52
N GLY A 94 -7.96 2.83 1.48
CA GLY A 94 -7.79 3.39 2.82
C GLY A 94 -6.55 2.78 3.47
N GLU A 95 -6.50 1.45 3.52
CA GLU A 95 -5.44 0.69 4.18
C GLU A 95 -4.99 -0.50 3.29
N VAL A 96 -3.67 -0.76 3.27
CA VAL A 96 -3.07 -1.90 2.59
C VAL A 96 -2.18 -2.66 3.56
N VAL A 97 -2.59 -3.87 3.95
CA VAL A 97 -1.82 -4.77 4.82
C VAL A 97 -1.33 -5.98 4.02
N GLY A 98 -0.03 -6.22 4.00
CA GLY A 98 0.57 -7.43 3.43
C GLY A 98 1.60 -7.14 2.34
N THR A 99 1.45 -7.77 1.17
CA THR A 99 2.44 -7.70 0.09
C THR A 99 1.85 -7.06 -1.16
N ALA A 100 2.51 -6.04 -1.68
CA ALA A 100 2.13 -5.40 -2.93
C ALA A 100 3.35 -5.16 -3.84
N ALA A 101 3.22 -5.32 -5.16
CA ALA A 101 4.28 -4.81 -6.04
C ALA A 101 4.19 -3.27 -6.15
N VAL A 102 2.98 -2.74 -6.33
CA VAL A 102 2.74 -1.30 -6.45
C VAL A 102 1.51 -0.89 -5.65
N VAL A 103 1.66 0.12 -4.80
CA VAL A 103 0.55 0.82 -4.13
C VAL A 103 0.53 2.28 -4.59
N LYS A 104 -0.67 2.80 -4.87
CA LYS A 104 -0.90 4.21 -5.20
C LYS A 104 -2.12 4.73 -4.46
N ASP A 105 -2.03 5.97 -3.98
CA ASP A 105 -3.15 6.69 -3.36
C ASP A 105 -3.69 5.88 -2.18
N ALA A 106 -2.85 5.61 -1.18
CA ALA A 106 -3.21 4.86 0.02
C ALA A 106 -3.27 5.77 1.24
N GLY A 107 -4.19 5.54 2.17
CA GLY A 107 -4.08 6.15 3.50
C GLY A 107 -2.87 5.57 4.24
N GLU A 108 -2.87 4.26 4.40
CA GLU A 108 -1.83 3.51 5.13
C GLU A 108 -1.34 2.30 4.33
N VAL A 109 -0.04 2.02 4.39
CA VAL A 109 0.58 0.82 3.80
C VAL A 109 1.44 0.13 4.86
N ALA A 110 1.00 -1.03 5.34
CA ALA A 110 1.72 -1.87 6.28
C ALA A 110 2.18 -3.18 5.61
N GLY A 111 3.49 -3.43 5.56
CA GLY A 111 4.05 -4.69 5.06
C GLY A 111 5.14 -4.51 4.01
N ALA A 112 5.13 -5.33 2.96
CA ALA A 112 6.17 -5.31 1.93
C ALA A 112 5.65 -4.73 0.61
N ALA A 113 6.31 -3.69 0.10
CA ALA A 113 5.99 -3.07 -1.18
C ALA A 113 7.23 -2.81 -2.05
N ALA A 114 7.17 -3.06 -3.36
CA ALA A 114 8.27 -2.62 -4.22
C ALA A 114 8.19 -1.09 -4.47
N VAL A 115 6.99 -0.55 -4.70
CA VAL A 115 6.79 0.88 -4.92
C VAL A 115 5.52 1.35 -4.22
N VAL A 116 5.62 2.39 -3.42
CA VAL A 116 4.49 3.14 -2.85
C VAL A 116 4.52 4.57 -3.38
N LYS A 117 3.36 5.11 -3.75
CA LYS A 117 3.18 6.49 -4.16
C LYS A 117 1.95 7.10 -3.52
N ASP A 118 2.05 8.35 -3.09
CA ASP A 118 0.91 9.12 -2.60
C ASP A 118 0.26 8.40 -1.41
N ALA A 119 1.04 8.17 -0.35
CA ALA A 119 0.60 7.48 0.86
C ALA A 119 0.52 8.44 2.05
N GLY A 120 -0.42 8.26 2.96
CA GLY A 120 -0.37 8.94 4.26
C GLY A 120 0.79 8.40 5.10
N GLU A 121 0.78 7.10 5.35
CA GLU A 121 1.77 6.39 6.15
C GLU A 121 2.27 5.13 5.43
N VAL A 122 3.57 4.85 5.53
CA VAL A 122 4.19 3.61 5.06
C VAL A 122 5.02 2.98 6.17
N SER A 123 4.62 1.80 6.61
CA SER A 123 5.35 1.00 7.59
C SER A 123 5.73 -0.38 7.01
N GLY A 124 6.96 -0.82 7.27
CA GLY A 124 7.48 -2.10 6.78
C GLY A 124 8.41 -1.94 5.58
N ALA A 125 8.69 -3.04 4.88
CA ALA A 125 9.75 -3.11 3.87
C ALA A 125 9.30 -2.53 2.51
N ALA A 126 9.69 -1.30 2.21
CA ALA A 126 9.47 -0.68 0.90
C ALA A 126 10.78 -0.51 0.10
N ALA A 127 10.82 -0.82 -1.19
CA ALA A 127 12.02 -0.50 -1.99
C ALA A 127 12.06 0.98 -2.37
N VAL A 128 10.91 1.56 -2.75
CA VAL A 128 10.79 2.98 -3.11
C VAL A 128 9.47 3.56 -2.58
N VAL A 129 9.55 4.68 -1.86
CA VAL A 129 8.39 5.49 -1.47
C VAL A 129 8.50 6.88 -2.08
N LYS A 130 7.39 7.40 -2.60
CA LYS A 130 7.28 8.76 -3.12
C LYS A 130 6.04 9.44 -2.59
N ASP A 131 6.15 10.71 -2.22
CA ASP A 131 5.01 11.54 -1.84
C ASP A 131 4.27 10.91 -0.66
N ALA A 132 4.93 10.82 0.50
CA ALA A 132 4.38 10.20 1.70
C ALA A 132 4.32 11.17 2.89
N GLY A 133 3.35 11.01 3.79
CA GLY A 133 3.36 11.73 5.06
C GLY A 133 4.50 11.22 5.96
N GLU A 134 4.41 9.94 6.33
CA GLU A 134 5.37 9.26 7.20
C GLU A 134 5.89 7.97 6.55
N VAL A 135 7.19 7.68 6.71
CA VAL A 135 7.84 6.48 6.17
C VAL A 135 8.74 5.82 7.20
N ALA A 136 8.52 4.54 7.46
CA ALA A 136 9.39 3.69 8.26
C ALA A 136 9.69 2.35 7.56
N GLY A 137 10.95 2.14 7.17
CA GLY A 137 11.42 0.85 6.62
C GLY A 137 11.54 0.79 5.10
N ALA A 138 11.74 1.92 4.44
CA ALA A 138 12.05 1.97 3.03
C ALA A 138 13.56 1.79 2.75
N ALA A 139 13.92 1.63 1.47
CA ALA A 139 15.31 1.77 1.02
C ALA A 139 15.55 3.15 0.40
N ALA A 140 14.56 3.69 -0.31
CA ALA A 140 14.64 4.99 -0.94
C ALA A 140 13.33 5.77 -0.78
N VAL A 141 13.44 6.98 -0.24
CA VAL A 141 12.31 7.90 -0.01
C VAL A 141 12.51 9.18 -0.79
N LYS A 142 11.44 9.69 -1.39
CA LYS A 142 11.40 11.00 -2.04
C LYS A 142 10.13 11.73 -1.62
N ASP A 143 10.24 13.01 -1.26
CA ASP A 143 9.10 13.87 -0.94
C ASP A 143 8.29 13.30 0.24
N ALA A 144 8.89 13.27 1.43
CA ALA A 144 8.24 12.77 2.64
C ALA A 144 8.10 13.84 3.72
N GLY A 145 7.08 13.77 4.57
CA GLY A 145 7.02 14.58 5.77
C GLY A 145 8.07 14.13 6.78
N GLU A 146 7.95 12.90 7.23
CA GLU A 146 8.83 12.26 8.22
C GLU A 146 9.38 10.94 7.69
N VAL A 147 10.66 10.67 7.96
CA VAL A 147 11.32 9.40 7.61
C VAL A 147 12.07 8.86 8.82
N ALA A 148 11.73 7.64 9.24
CA ALA A 148 12.32 6.98 10.40
C ALA A 148 12.96 5.62 10.05
N GLY A 149 14.10 5.30 10.68
CA GLY A 149 14.70 3.96 10.65
C GLY A 149 16.00 3.87 9.84
N ALA A 150 16.21 2.74 9.16
CA ALA A 150 17.42 2.44 8.42
C ALA A 150 17.18 2.52 6.90
N GLU A 151 17.60 3.62 6.29
CA GLU A 151 17.31 3.99 4.91
C GLU A 151 18.59 4.08 4.07
N ALA A 152 18.53 3.79 2.77
CA ALA A 152 19.69 4.02 1.90
C ALA A 152 19.71 5.46 1.40
N VAL A 153 18.58 6.00 0.94
CA VAL A 153 18.52 7.32 0.31
C VAL A 153 17.24 8.05 0.68
N VAL A 154 17.36 9.25 1.26
CA VAL A 154 16.24 10.16 1.50
C VAL A 154 16.44 11.44 0.69
N LYS A 155 15.38 11.88 0.01
CA LYS A 155 15.35 13.12 -0.75
C LYS A 155 14.12 13.94 -0.40
N ASP A 156 14.30 15.22 -0.15
CA ASP A 156 13.23 16.19 0.05
C ASP A 156 12.27 15.74 1.18
N ALA A 157 12.82 15.53 2.38
CA ALA A 157 12.06 15.20 3.57
C ALA A 157 11.82 16.44 4.45
N GLY A 158 10.80 16.43 5.31
CA GLY A 158 10.72 17.35 6.43
C GLY A 158 11.75 16.96 7.49
N GLU A 159 11.53 15.80 8.11
CA GLU A 159 12.39 15.24 9.15
C GLU A 159 12.95 13.88 8.75
N VAL A 160 14.22 13.62 9.13
CA VAL A 160 14.87 12.32 8.97
C VAL A 160 15.45 11.86 10.30
N ALA A 161 14.89 10.80 10.88
CA ALA A 161 15.34 10.20 12.12
C ALA A 161 15.94 8.80 11.89
N GLY A 162 17.13 8.53 12.45
CA GLY A 162 17.77 7.21 12.41
C GLY A 162 19.03 7.15 11.54
N ALA A 163 19.18 6.07 10.77
CA ALA A 163 20.38 5.80 9.97
C ALA A 163 20.07 5.94 8.47
N ALA A 164 20.77 6.83 7.77
CA ALA A 164 20.62 7.02 6.33
C ALA A 164 21.96 7.05 5.62
N ALA A 165 22.14 6.33 4.49
CA ALA A 165 23.41 6.48 3.76
C ALA A 165 23.52 7.89 3.13
N VAL A 166 22.43 8.41 2.55
CA VAL A 166 22.41 9.73 1.91
C VAL A 166 21.10 10.46 2.21
N VAL A 167 21.20 11.70 2.69
CA VAL A 167 20.08 12.64 2.83
C VAL A 167 20.33 13.86 1.93
N LYS A 168 19.33 14.25 1.13
CA LYS A 168 19.39 15.46 0.27
C LYS A 168 18.09 16.26 0.41
N GLY A 169 18.15 17.47 0.94
CA GLY A 169 16.96 18.27 1.19
C GLY A 169 16.20 17.71 2.39
N ALA A 170 16.50 18.24 3.57
CA ALA A 170 15.74 17.97 4.79
C ALA A 170 15.54 19.28 5.55
N ALA A 171 14.47 19.44 6.33
CA ALA A 171 14.49 20.47 7.36
C ALA A 171 15.41 20.01 8.50
N GLU A 172 15.18 18.82 9.03
CA GLU A 172 15.93 18.28 10.17
C GLU A 172 16.46 16.87 9.89
N VAL A 173 17.68 16.61 10.36
CA VAL A 173 18.31 15.27 10.31
C VAL A 173 18.81 14.90 11.70
N ALA A 174 18.17 13.93 12.33
CA ALA A 174 18.54 13.38 13.63
C ALA A 174 19.07 11.94 13.50
N GLY A 175 20.34 11.69 13.84
CA GLY A 175 20.93 10.35 13.85
C GLY A 175 22.24 10.20 13.08
N ALA A 176 22.39 9.13 12.32
CA ALA A 176 23.64 8.80 11.63
C ALA A 176 23.46 8.85 10.11
N ALA A 177 24.28 9.64 9.42
CA ALA A 177 24.30 9.65 7.96
C ALA A 177 25.69 9.68 7.34
N ALA A 178 25.92 8.98 6.23
CA ALA A 178 27.21 9.13 5.55
C ALA A 178 27.32 10.50 4.85
N VAL A 179 26.23 10.95 4.22
CA VAL A 179 26.20 12.23 3.50
C VAL A 179 24.89 12.97 3.75
N VAL A 180 24.97 14.22 4.19
CA VAL A 180 23.84 15.15 4.30
C VAL A 180 24.09 16.36 3.40
N LYS A 181 23.11 16.71 2.55
CA LYS A 181 23.17 17.90 1.68
C LYS A 181 21.88 18.71 1.78
N GLY A 182 21.97 19.98 2.17
CA GLY A 182 20.81 20.89 2.22
C GLY A 182 19.84 20.53 3.35
N ALA A 183 20.36 20.34 4.57
CA ALA A 183 19.54 20.23 5.77
C ALA A 183 19.45 21.61 6.46
N ALA A 184 18.35 21.99 7.11
CA ALA A 184 18.40 23.19 7.96
C ALA A 184 19.19 22.88 9.24
N GLU A 185 18.88 21.75 9.89
CA GLU A 185 19.55 21.28 11.10
C GLU A 185 20.04 19.84 10.97
N VAL A 186 21.21 19.56 11.54
CA VAL A 186 21.79 18.21 11.63
C VAL A 186 22.20 17.92 13.07
N ALA A 187 21.52 16.99 13.72
CA ALA A 187 21.80 16.52 15.08
C ALA A 187 22.27 15.05 15.04
N GLY A 188 23.58 14.82 15.11
CA GLY A 188 24.14 13.47 15.16
C GLY A 188 25.44 13.29 14.38
N ALA A 189 25.70 12.07 13.93
CA ALA A 189 26.96 11.71 13.28
C ALA A 189 26.82 11.78 11.76
N ALA A 190 27.59 12.66 11.12
CA ALA A 190 27.68 12.68 9.66
C ALA A 190 29.12 12.75 9.16
N ALA A 191 29.47 11.92 8.16
CA ALA A 191 30.81 11.97 7.57
C ALA A 191 31.00 13.17 6.63
N VAL A 192 29.93 13.59 5.94
CA VAL A 192 29.93 14.76 5.06
C VAL A 192 28.63 15.54 5.24
N VAL A 193 28.74 16.81 5.62
CA VAL A 193 27.62 17.75 5.65
C VAL A 193 27.91 18.91 4.69
N LYS A 194 26.98 19.24 3.80
CA LYS A 194 27.10 20.39 2.88
C LYS A 194 25.80 21.19 2.82
N GLY A 195 25.92 22.51 2.93
CA GLY A 195 24.77 23.42 2.89
C GLY A 195 23.80 23.18 4.05
N ALA A 196 24.33 22.82 5.22
CA ALA A 196 23.54 22.82 6.44
C ALA A 196 23.50 24.21 7.08
N GLY A 197 22.38 24.57 7.70
CA GLY A 197 22.26 25.79 8.51
C GLY A 197 23.01 25.62 9.83
N GLU A 198 22.56 24.66 10.64
CA GLU A 198 23.13 24.32 11.95
C GLU A 198 23.54 22.85 12.03
N VAL A 199 24.66 22.59 12.71
CA VAL A 199 25.19 21.23 12.94
C VAL A 199 25.49 21.08 14.42
N ALA A 200 24.66 20.33 15.14
CA ALA A 200 24.86 20.00 16.53
C ALA A 200 25.76 18.75 16.62
N GLU A 201 27.07 18.95 16.68
CA GLU A 201 28.03 17.87 16.98
C GLU A 201 28.03 17.56 18.49
N ARG A 202 28.14 16.27 18.83
CA ARG A 202 28.30 15.82 20.22
C ARG A 202 29.66 16.33 20.73
N GLN A 203 29.66 17.44 21.47
CA GLN A 203 30.83 17.96 22.18
C GLN A 203 31.39 16.86 23.09
N GLN A 204 32.55 16.31 22.75
CA GLN A 204 33.30 15.45 23.65
C GLN A 204 33.87 16.34 24.76
N GLN A 205 33.14 16.50 25.86
CA GLN A 205 33.68 17.09 27.09
C GLN A 205 34.65 16.06 27.69
N TRP A 206 35.92 16.45 27.80
CA TRP A 206 36.98 15.67 28.47
C TRP A 206 36.98 15.93 29.97
#